data_AF-A0A3C1NFV3-F1
#
_entry.id   AF-A0A3C1NFV3-F1
#
_cell.length_a   1.000
_cell.length_b   1.000
_cell.length_c   1.000
_cell.angle_alpha   90.00
_cell.angle_beta   90.00
_cell.angle_gamma   90.00
#
_symmetry.space_group_name_H-M   'P 1'
#
loop_
_entity.id
_entity.type
_entity.pdbx_description
1 polymer ?
#
loop_
_entity_poly.entity_id
_entity_poly.type
_entity_poly.pdbx_seq_one_letter_code
_entity_poly.pdbx_strand_id
1 'polypeptide(L)'
;IDAEVRRLVESGLAEATRIITEKREDLETLAKGLLEYETLTGEEIRELLKGHAPVRDTSDDHEPPLRGSPVPTTGVVRSKPGPEPGRLEPQPQT
;
A
#
# COMPACT_ATOMS: atom_id res chain seq x y z
N ILE A 1 -15.92 -32.56 -1.94
CA ILE A 1 -15.14 -31.30 -2.10
C ILE A 1 -15.93 -30.16 -1.47
N ASP A 2 -17.18 -29.92 -1.87
CA ASP A 2 -18.02 -28.84 -1.35
C ASP A 2 -18.21 -28.85 0.17
N ALA A 3 -18.43 -30.03 0.77
CA ALA A 3 -18.53 -30.16 2.22
C ALA A 3 -17.24 -29.73 2.95
N GLU A 4 -16.08 -29.97 2.35
CA GLU A 4 -14.79 -29.62 2.94
C GLU A 4 -14.50 -28.13 2.78
N VAL A 5 -14.83 -27.56 1.62
CA VAL A 5 -14.77 -26.09 1.40
C VAL A 5 -15.65 -25.38 2.43
N ARG A 6 -16.89 -25.85 2.62
CA ARG A 6 -17.81 -25.30 3.62
C ARG A 6 -17.23 -25.37 5.03
N ARG A 7 -16.71 -26.55 5.43
CA ARG A 7 -16.10 -26.75 6.75
C ARG A 7 -14.96 -25.76 7.01
N LEU A 8 -14.08 -25.56 6.03
CA LEU A 8 -12.95 -24.63 6.15
C LEU A 8 -13.44 -23.18 6.32
N VAL A 9 -14.38 -22.74 5.48
CA VAL A 9 -14.92 -21.37 5.53
C VAL A 9 -15.63 -21.11 6.86
N GLU A 10 -16.53 -22.01 7.29
CA GLU A 10 -17.27 -21.87 8.55
C GLU A 10 -16.32 -21.87 9.75
N SER A 11 -15.30 -22.75 9.76
CA SER A 11 -14.32 -22.77 10.83
C SER A 11 -13.48 -21.49 10.89
N GLY A 12 -13.06 -20.95 9.75
CA GLY A 12 -12.31 -19.70 9.66
C GLY A 12 -13.15 -18.51 10.12
N LEU A 13 -14.42 -18.44 9.73
CA LEU A 13 -15.35 -17.41 10.18
C LEU A 13 -15.57 -17.47 11.69
N ALA A 14 -15.81 -18.67 12.23
CA ALA A 14 -16.01 -18.86 13.67
C ALA A 14 -14.77 -18.42 14.46
N GLU A 15 -13.58 -18.81 14.01
CA GLU A 15 -12.33 -18.44 14.68
C GLU A 15 -12.05 -16.93 14.58
N ALA A 16 -12.23 -16.32 13.40
CA ALA A 16 -12.09 -14.88 13.24
C ALA A 16 -13.08 -14.12 14.14
N THR A 17 -14.33 -14.58 14.21
CA THR A 17 -15.38 -13.99 15.07
C THR A 17 -15.02 -14.10 16.54
N ARG A 18 -14.49 -15.25 16.97
CA ARG A 18 -14.00 -15.47 18.33
C ARG A 18 -12.88 -14.48 18.65
N ILE A 19 -11.85 -14.38 17.80
CA ILE A 19 -10.70 -13.50 18.00
C ILE A 19 -11.14 -12.03 18.10
N ILE A 20 -11.92 -11.49 17.16
CA ILE A 20 -12.33 -10.08 17.20
C ILE A 20 -13.28 -9.76 18.37
N THR A 21 -13.96 -10.78 18.90
CA THR A 21 -14.84 -10.62 20.07
C THR A 21 -14.04 -10.64 21.37
N GLU A 22 -13.11 -11.59 21.51
CA GLU A 22 -12.18 -11.64 22.65
C GLU A 22 -11.26 -10.41 22.69
N LYS A 23 -10.90 -9.89 21.51
CA LYS A 23 -10.03 -8.72 21.33
C LYS A 23 -10.81 -7.42 21.04
N ARG A 24 -11.98 -7.25 21.67
CA ARG A 24 -12.85 -6.08 21.42
C ARG A 24 -12.14 -4.75 21.70
N GLU A 25 -11.38 -4.66 22.78
CA GLU A 25 -10.66 -3.43 23.14
C GLU A 25 -9.56 -3.08 22.12
N ASP A 26 -8.79 -4.08 21.68
CA ASP A 26 -7.79 -3.95 20.62
C ASP A 26 -8.47 -3.46 19.31
N LEU A 27 -9.61 -4.04 18.95
CA LEU A 27 -10.40 -3.64 17.77
C LEU A 27 -10.87 -2.19 17.86
N GLU A 28 -11.41 -1.76 19.01
CA GLU A 28 -11.84 -0.38 19.23
C GLU A 28 -10.66 0.60 19.17
N THR A 29 -9.49 0.19 19.70
CA THR A 29 -8.26 0.98 19.65
C THR A 29 -7.84 1.23 18.20
N LEU A 30 -7.84 0.18 17.37
CA LEU A 30 -7.54 0.31 15.94
C LEU A 30 -8.58 1.14 15.20
N ALA A 31 -9.87 0.99 15.51
CA ALA A 31 -10.93 1.78 14.91
C ALA A 31 -10.76 3.28 15.20
N LYS A 32 -10.46 3.65 16.45
CA LYS A 32 -10.17 5.03 16.84
C LYS A 32 -8.92 5.56 16.14
N GLY A 33 -7.85 4.76 16.10
CA GLY A 33 -6.63 5.12 15.38
C GLY A 33 -6.88 5.38 13.89
N LEU A 34 -7.69 4.55 13.22
CA LEU A 34 -8.03 4.77 11.82
C LEU A 34 -8.94 5.99 11.59
N LEU A 35 -9.76 6.38 12.57
CA LEU A 35 -10.52 7.64 12.49
C LEU A 35 -9.62 8.87 12.59
N GLU A 36 -8.56 8.81 13.39
CA GLU A 36 -7.63 9.93 13.60
C GLU A 36 -6.58 10.04 12.47
N TYR A 37 -6.08 8.89 12.00
CA TYR A 37 -4.94 8.82 11.09
C TYR A 37 -5.29 8.31 9.68
N GLU A 38 -6.53 7.93 9.40
CA GLU A 38 -7.06 7.38 8.13
C GLU A 38 -6.45 6.05 7.66
N THR A 39 -5.13 5.89 7.77
CA THR A 39 -4.33 4.73 7.40
C THR A 39 -3.31 4.47 8.50
N LEU A 40 -3.05 3.20 8.79
CA LEU A 40 -1.99 2.75 9.68
C LEU A 40 -1.12 1.72 8.96
N THR A 41 0.19 1.82 9.11
CA THR A 41 1.15 0.80 8.73
C THR A 41 1.11 -0.38 9.72
N GLY A 42 1.63 -1.54 9.31
CA GLY A 42 1.67 -2.71 10.18
C GLY A 42 2.52 -2.52 11.45
N GLU A 43 3.50 -1.61 11.44
CA GLU A 43 4.29 -1.26 12.62
C GLU A 43 3.50 -0.37 13.57
N GLU A 44 2.87 0.68 13.05
CA GLU A 44 1.98 1.55 13.82
C GLU A 44 0.81 0.78 14.46
N ILE A 45 0.22 -0.19 13.77
CA ILE A 45 -0.80 -1.08 14.37
C ILE A 45 -0.26 -1.77 15.62
N ARG A 46 0.95 -2.34 15.56
CA ARG A 46 1.54 -3.07 16.69
C ARG A 46 1.85 -2.14 17.85
N GLU A 47 2.36 -0.94 17.57
CA GLU A 47 2.68 0.05 18.60
C GLU A 47 1.42 0.66 19.21
N LEU A 48 0.39 0.92 18.41
CA LEU A 48 -0.90 1.41 18.88
C LEU A 48 -1.57 0.41 19.82
N LEU A 49 -1.51 -0.90 19.53
CA LEU A 49 -1.99 -1.95 20.43
C LEU A 49 -1.17 -2.07 21.73
N LYS A 50 0.05 -1.52 21.78
CA LYS A 50 0.85 -1.38 23.01
C LYS A 50 0.60 -0.06 23.74
N GLY A 51 -0.24 0.82 23.20
CA GLY A 51 -0.57 2.13 23.76
C GLY A 51 0.29 3.29 23.25
N HIS A 52 1.12 3.08 22.21
CA HIS A 52 1.91 4.15 21.61
C HIS A 52 1.24 4.67 20.34
N ALA A 53 0.87 5.95 20.31
CA ALA A 53 0.23 6.56 19.15
C ALA A 53 1.21 6.77 17.98
N PRO A 54 0.74 6.69 16.72
CA PRO A 54 1.53 7.07 15.54
C PRO A 54 2.03 8.51 15.63
N VAL A 55 3.29 8.72 15.24
CA VAL A 55 3.88 10.07 15.17
C VAL A 55 3.73 10.57 13.74
N ARG A 56 2.91 11.61 13.55
CA ARG A 56 2.87 12.38 12.30
C ARG A 56 3.36 13.77 12.55
N ASP A 57 4.38 14.17 11.80
CA ASP A 57 4.76 15.57 11.76
C ASP A 57 3.64 16.30 11.00
N THR A 58 2.91 17.18 11.68
CA THR A 58 1.81 17.95 11.08
C THR A 58 2.32 19.07 10.16
N SER A 59 3.60 19.00 9.77
CA SER A 59 4.31 19.99 8.97
C SER A 59 4.85 19.29 7.73
N ASP A 60 4.30 19.66 6.58
CA ASP A 60 4.66 19.25 5.21
C ASP A 60 4.20 17.86 4.71
N ASP A 61 3.23 17.94 3.79
CA ASP A 61 2.98 17.06 2.64
C ASP A 61 3.33 15.57 2.80
N HIS A 62 2.36 14.80 3.32
CA HIS A 62 2.30 13.37 3.05
C HIS A 62 1.85 13.13 1.60
N GLU A 63 2.76 13.33 0.64
CA GLU A 63 2.64 12.63 -0.64
C GLU A 63 2.90 11.13 -0.36
N PRO A 64 1.93 10.23 -0.56
CA PRO A 64 2.15 8.81 -0.32
C PRO A 64 3.29 8.34 -1.23
N PRO A 65 4.23 7.51 -0.74
CA PRO A 65 5.31 7.03 -1.59
C PRO A 65 4.70 6.31 -2.79
N LEU A 66 4.96 6.82 -3.99
CA LEU A 66 4.65 6.17 -5.25
C LEU A 66 5.23 4.75 -5.17
N ARG A 67 4.39 3.77 -4.88
CA ARG A 67 4.77 2.36 -4.97
C ARG A 67 5.00 2.09 -6.44
N GLY A 68 6.26 2.16 -6.87
CA GLY A 68 6.68 1.71 -8.18
C GLY A 68 6.25 0.27 -8.36
N SER A 69 5.35 0.02 -9.32
CA SER A 69 4.98 -1.32 -9.71
C SER A 69 6.25 -2.07 -10.16
N PRO A 70 6.49 -3.32 -9.74
CA PRO A 70 7.66 -4.09 -10.16
C PRO A 70 7.58 -4.53 -11.62
N VAL A 71 6.54 -4.12 -12.35
CA VAL A 71 6.40 -4.43 -13.76
C VAL A 71 7.26 -3.47 -14.59
N PRO A 72 8.15 -3.99 -15.46
CA PRO A 72 8.90 -3.13 -16.36
C PRO A 72 7.93 -2.49 -17.36
N THR A 73 7.79 -1.17 -17.32
CA THR A 73 7.11 -0.41 -18.37
C THR A 73 7.98 -0.40 -19.62
N THR A 74 7.69 -1.31 -20.55
CA THR A 74 8.21 -1.27 -21.92
C THR A 74 7.66 -0.06 -22.65
N GLY A 75 8.56 0.82 -23.09
CA GLY A 75 8.27 1.85 -24.09
C GLY A 75 7.74 3.16 -23.51
N VAL A 76 8.57 4.20 -23.58
CA VAL A 76 8.27 5.59 -23.97
C VAL A 76 9.53 6.39 -23.62
N VAL A 77 10.47 6.47 -24.57
CA VAL A 77 11.51 7.50 -24.55
C VAL A 77 10.85 8.77 -25.08
N ARG A 78 10.39 9.63 -24.16
CA ARG A 78 9.94 10.99 -24.49
C ARG A 78 11.12 11.94 -24.36
N SER A 79 11.32 12.71 -25.43
CA SER A 79 12.38 13.64 -25.75
C SER A 79 12.72 14.67 -24.66
N LYS A 80 14.00 15.07 -24.56
CA LYS A 80 14.46 16.33 -23.95
C LYS A 80 15.22 17.19 -24.97
N PRO A 81 15.14 18.54 -24.89
CA PRO A 81 15.65 19.46 -25.92
C PRO A 81 17.06 20.04 -25.64
N GLY A 82 17.86 20.19 -26.71
CA GLY A 82 19.00 21.13 -26.92
C GLY A 82 20.42 20.72 -26.45
N PRO A 83 21.52 21.34 -26.95
CA PRO A 83 21.86 21.81 -28.31
C PRO A 83 23.29 21.39 -28.82
N GLU A 84 23.54 21.56 -30.14
CA GLU A 84 24.84 21.65 -30.88
C GLU A 84 25.69 20.37 -31.13
N PRO A 85 26.62 20.34 -32.11
CA PRO A 85 26.40 20.36 -33.56
C PRO A 85 27.11 19.17 -34.28
N GLY A 86 26.59 18.76 -35.44
CA GLY A 86 27.37 17.96 -36.40
C GLY A 86 27.26 16.44 -36.25
N ARG A 87 26.28 15.85 -36.94
CA ARG A 87 26.51 14.63 -37.72
C ARG A 87 25.49 14.55 -38.84
N LEU A 88 26.03 14.54 -40.06
CA LEU A 88 25.33 14.46 -41.33
C LEU A 88 24.41 13.22 -41.39
N GLU A 89 23.13 13.43 -41.71
CA GLU A 89 22.19 12.38 -42.09
C GLU A 89 22.53 11.82 -43.48
N PRO A 90 22.48 10.49 -43.71
CA PRO A 90 22.20 9.98 -45.03
C PRO A 90 20.67 9.94 -45.25
N GLN A 91 20.18 10.68 -46.24
CA GLN A 91 18.79 10.59 -46.70
C GLN A 91 18.51 9.23 -47.35
N PRO A 92 17.27 8.69 -47.25
CA PRO A 92 16.91 7.45 -47.92
C PRO A 92 16.86 7.67 -49.43
N GLN A 93 17.33 6.69 -50.19
CA GLN A 93 16.91 6.51 -51.57
C GLN A 93 16.23 5.14 -51.68
N THR A 94 15.20 5.11 -52.52
CA THR A 94 14.33 3.99 -52.94
C THR A 94 14.94 2.61 -52.95
#